data_AF-A0A1I0PG99-F1
#
_entry.id   AF-A0A1I0PG99-F1
#
_cell.length_a   1.000
_cell.length_b   1.000
_cell.length_c   1.000
_cell.angle_alpha   90.00
_cell.angle_beta   90.00
_cell.angle_gamma   90.00
#
_symmetry.space_group_name_H-M   'P 1'
#
loop_
_entity.id
_entity.type
_entity.pdbx_description
1 polymer ?
#
loop_
_entity_poly.entity_id
_entity_poly.type
_entity_poly.pdbx_seq_one_letter_code
_entity_poly.pdbx_strand_id
1 'polypeptide(L)'
;MEPEVSAADGRYLAAVFAVGTVRDRPAETGDLAAALDVSPGTVTERLRDLASRDLVDYERYHGAELTETGEQVARELAWRRCLAENFLDGELDLTDADVDGIGRALSEDAAAALGDRVDHPCSEECGAPDDRFPECTVYSMASR
;
A
#
# COMPACT_ATOMS: atom_id res chain seq x y z
N MET A 1 -5.67 17.19 7.97
CA MET A 1 -4.56 17.41 7.02
C MET A 1 -4.01 16.04 6.78
N GLU A 2 -4.17 15.53 5.56
CA GLU A 2 -3.56 14.26 5.20
C GLU A 2 -2.03 14.42 5.26
N PRO A 3 -1.29 13.41 5.75
CA PRO A 3 0.15 13.49 5.78
C PRO A 3 0.68 13.69 4.35
N GLU A 4 1.57 14.65 4.15
CA GLU A 4 2.27 14.81 2.87
C GLU A 4 3.25 13.65 2.69
N VAL A 5 2.79 12.59 2.04
CA VAL A 5 3.56 11.37 1.78
C VAL A 5 4.17 11.49 0.39
N SER A 6 5.51 11.51 0.32
CA SER A 6 6.21 11.51 -0.96
C SER A 6 6.05 10.17 -1.68
N ALA A 7 6.27 10.13 -3.00
CA ALA A 7 6.26 8.87 -3.76
C ALA A 7 7.27 7.84 -3.19
N ALA A 8 8.41 8.33 -2.67
CA ALA A 8 9.37 7.48 -1.99
C ALA A 8 8.78 6.91 -0.70
N ASP A 9 8.18 7.73 0.16
CA ASP A 9 7.58 7.28 1.42
C ASP A 9 6.44 6.29 1.19
N GLY A 10 5.55 6.56 0.22
CA GLY A 10 4.45 5.69 -0.14
C GLY A 10 4.93 4.31 -0.61
N ARG A 11 6.09 4.24 -1.29
CA ARG A 11 6.70 2.95 -1.66
C ARG A 11 7.08 2.11 -0.44
N TYR A 12 7.60 2.73 0.62
CA TYR A 12 7.94 2.01 1.86
C TYR A 12 6.69 1.62 2.65
N LEU A 13 5.68 2.50 2.74
CA LEU A 13 4.42 2.19 3.43
C LEU A 13 3.69 1.02 2.76
N ALA A 14 3.61 1.03 1.43
CA ALA A 14 3.04 -0.08 0.66
C ALA A 14 3.81 -1.39 0.88
N ALA A 15 5.14 -1.33 0.97
CA ALA A 15 5.95 -2.51 1.25
C ALA A 15 5.76 -3.04 2.68
N VAL A 16 5.65 -2.16 3.69
CA VAL A 16 5.34 -2.57 5.07
C VAL A 16 3.97 -3.23 5.13
N PHE A 17 2.97 -2.66 4.45
CA PHE A 17 1.63 -3.25 4.35
C PHE A 17 1.67 -4.64 3.72
N ALA A 18 2.24 -4.76 2.51
CA ALA A 18 2.28 -6.03 1.79
C ALA A 18 3.05 -7.12 2.55
N VAL A 19 4.24 -6.80 3.08
CA VAL A 19 5.04 -7.77 3.85
C VAL A 19 4.34 -8.15 5.15
N GLY A 20 3.74 -7.17 5.85
CA GLY A 20 3.02 -7.40 7.11
C GLY A 20 1.80 -8.30 6.92
N THR A 21 0.96 -8.01 5.92
CA THR A 21 -0.25 -8.78 5.61
C THR A 21 0.09 -10.21 5.19
N VAL A 22 1.07 -10.41 4.30
CA VAL A 22 1.44 -11.74 3.80
C VAL A 22 2.04 -12.64 4.88
N ARG A 23 2.76 -12.05 5.85
CA ARG A 23 3.52 -12.79 6.85
C ARG A 23 2.86 -12.84 8.23
N ASP A 24 1.78 -12.09 8.43
CA ASP A 24 1.06 -11.95 9.71
C ASP A 24 2.01 -11.60 10.88
N ARG A 25 2.92 -10.65 10.63
CA ARG A 25 3.95 -10.19 11.58
C ARG A 25 4.54 -8.84 11.17
N PRO A 26 5.24 -8.13 12.09
CA PRO A 26 6.00 -6.94 11.73
C PRO A 26 6.92 -7.15 10.51
N ALA A 27 6.99 -6.14 9.64
CA ALA A 27 7.80 -6.19 8.43
C ALA A 27 9.29 -6.03 8.80
N GLU A 28 10.04 -7.14 8.75
CA GLU A 28 11.47 -7.13 9.03
C GLU A 28 12.24 -6.35 7.97
N THR A 29 13.30 -5.66 8.39
CA THR A 29 14.16 -4.86 7.51
C THR A 29 14.74 -5.68 6.35
N GLY A 30 15.01 -6.98 6.57
CA GLY A 30 15.51 -7.88 5.52
C GLY A 30 14.47 -8.17 4.43
N ASP A 31 13.22 -8.46 4.83
CA ASP A 31 12.11 -8.68 3.89
C ASP A 31 11.83 -7.40 3.08
N LEU A 32 11.82 -6.24 3.76
CA LEU A 32 11.62 -4.94 3.12
C LEU A 32 12.74 -4.60 2.13
N ALA A 33 14.00 -4.87 2.50
CA ALA A 33 15.16 -4.63 1.63
C ALA A 33 15.07 -5.47 0.35
N ALA A 34 14.66 -6.73 0.47
CA ALA A 34 14.44 -7.61 -0.66
C ALA A 34 13.26 -7.15 -1.54
N ALA A 35 12.12 -6.80 -0.93
CA ALA A 35 10.93 -6.35 -1.65
C ALA A 35 11.15 -5.02 -2.40
N LEU A 36 11.96 -4.13 -1.84
CA LEU A 36 12.23 -2.80 -2.40
C LEU A 36 13.48 -2.75 -3.29
N ASP A 37 14.26 -3.83 -3.36
CA ASP A 37 15.57 -3.87 -4.04
C ASP A 37 16.50 -2.72 -3.60
N VAL A 38 16.65 -2.57 -2.28
CA VAL A 38 17.53 -1.56 -1.66
C VAL A 38 18.33 -2.16 -0.51
N SER A 39 19.34 -1.44 -0.03
CA SER A 39 20.14 -1.93 1.10
C SER A 39 19.34 -1.91 2.42
N PRO A 40 19.61 -2.84 3.36
CA PRO A 40 19.00 -2.80 4.70
C PRO A 40 19.26 -1.49 5.47
N GLY A 41 20.39 -0.84 5.21
CA GLY A 41 20.71 0.47 5.77
C GLY A 41 19.74 1.56 5.27
N THR A 42 19.45 1.57 3.97
CA THR A 42 18.48 2.48 3.34
C THR A 42 17.08 2.27 3.91
N VAL A 43 16.66 1.01 4.08
CA VAL A 43 15.38 0.70 4.75
C VAL A 43 15.36 1.24 6.16
N THR A 44 16.41 0.98 6.95
CA THR A 44 16.49 1.45 8.34
C THR A 44 16.40 2.97 8.45
N GLU A 45 17.10 3.71 7.59
CA GLU A 45 17.04 5.17 7.57
C GLU A 45 15.63 5.66 7.26
N ARG A 46 14.98 5.07 6.25
CA ARG A 46 13.62 5.44 5.85
C ARG A 46 12.58 5.09 6.92
N LEU A 47 12.66 3.92 7.54
CA LEU A 47 11.76 3.53 8.62
C LEU A 47 11.88 4.44 9.84
N ARG A 48 13.09 4.89 10.19
CA ARG A 48 13.26 5.88 11.29
C ARG A 48 12.64 7.23 10.96
N ASP A 49 12.76 7.68 9.72
CA ASP A 49 12.17 8.93 9.25
C ASP A 49 10.63 8.86 9.22
N LEU A 50 10.07 7.75 8.73
CA LEU A 50 8.62 7.47 8.78
C LEU A 50 8.11 7.37 10.23
N ALA A 51 8.84 6.71 11.12
CA ALA A 51 8.48 6.61 12.53
C ALA A 51 8.48 7.98 13.23
N SER A 52 9.41 8.87 12.86
CA SER A 52 9.44 10.25 13.39
C SER A 52 8.21 11.08 12.97
N ARG A 53 7.50 10.63 11.93
CA ARG A 53 6.26 11.22 11.41
C ARG A 53 5.01 10.44 11.79
N ASP A 54 5.12 9.48 12.72
CA ASP A 54 4.01 8.67 13.22
C ASP A 54 3.30 7.85 12.13
N LEU A 55 4.04 7.41 11.12
CA LEU A 55 3.52 6.58 10.02
C LEU A 55 3.82 5.09 10.20
N VAL A 56 4.85 4.75 10.98
CA VAL A 56 5.20 3.36 11.31
C VAL A 56 5.71 3.27 12.75
N ASP A 57 5.41 2.17 13.41
CA ASP A 57 6.07 1.76 14.65
C ASP A 57 7.26 0.89 14.28
N TYR A 58 8.47 1.48 14.32
CA TYR A 58 9.71 0.79 13.98
C TYR A 58 10.54 0.44 15.21
N GLU A 59 10.76 -0.85 15.42
CA GLU A 59 11.63 -1.38 16.45
C GLU A 59 12.81 -2.13 15.84
N ARG A 60 14.02 -1.80 16.32
CA ARG A 60 15.25 -2.45 15.84
C ARG A 60 15.17 -3.95 16.14
N TYR A 61 15.49 -4.78 15.14
CA TYR A 61 15.42 -6.25 15.18
C TYR A 61 14.00 -6.85 15.20
N HIS A 62 12.97 -6.04 15.44
CA HIS A 62 11.58 -6.48 15.44
C HIS A 62 10.88 -6.17 14.11
N GLY A 63 11.29 -5.11 13.41
CA GLY A 63 10.69 -4.71 12.14
C GLY A 63 9.82 -3.47 12.29
N ALA A 64 8.97 -3.22 11.29
CA ALA A 64 8.04 -2.11 11.28
C ALA A 64 6.60 -2.59 11.15
N GLU A 65 5.71 -1.96 11.91
CA GLU A 65 4.25 -2.05 11.75
C GLU A 65 3.72 -0.68 11.35
N LEU A 66 2.57 -0.64 10.67
CA LEU A 66 1.92 0.63 10.33
C LEU A 66 1.18 1.14 11.56
N THR A 67 1.29 2.44 11.83
CA THR A 67 0.37 3.11 12.75
C THR A 67 -1.01 3.22 12.09
N GLU A 68 -2.04 3.63 12.84
CA GLU A 68 -3.36 3.90 12.26
C GLU A 68 -3.32 4.90 11.09
N THR A 69 -2.45 5.91 11.18
CA THR A 69 -2.25 6.91 10.12
C THR A 69 -1.53 6.30 8.92
N GLY A 70 -0.46 5.54 9.16
CA GLY A 70 0.27 4.86 8.09
C GLY A 70 -0.57 3.82 7.36
N GLU A 71 -1.44 3.12 8.08
CA GLU A 71 -2.31 2.09 7.54
C GLU A 71 -3.36 2.68 6.59
N GLN A 72 -3.97 3.83 6.94
CA GLN A 72 -4.87 4.55 6.03
C GLN A 72 -4.20 4.89 4.71
N VAL A 73 -2.98 5.45 4.77
CA VAL A 73 -2.19 5.76 3.57
C VAL A 73 -1.86 4.50 2.79
N ALA A 74 -1.40 3.44 3.46
CA ALA A 74 -0.98 2.23 2.77
C ALA A 74 -2.15 1.50 2.09
N ARG A 75 -3.33 1.46 2.73
CA ARG A 75 -4.57 0.95 2.14
C ARG A 75 -5.00 1.76 0.93
N GLU A 76 -4.93 3.09 1.00
CA GLU A 76 -5.22 3.95 -0.17
C GLU A 76 -4.28 3.64 -1.34
N LEU A 77 -2.97 3.49 -1.09
CA LEU A 77 -2.01 3.14 -2.12
C LEU A 77 -2.24 1.73 -2.69
N ALA A 78 -2.62 0.78 -1.85
CA ALA A 78 -2.96 -0.57 -2.25
C ALA A 78 -4.22 -0.59 -3.14
N TRP A 79 -5.27 0.14 -2.75
CA TRP A 79 -6.48 0.30 -3.56
C TRP A 79 -6.17 0.92 -4.93
N ARG A 80 -5.38 1.99 -4.98
CA ARG A 80 -4.95 2.62 -6.25
C ARG A 80 -4.13 1.68 -7.14
N ARG A 81 -3.25 0.86 -6.56
CA ARG A 81 -2.53 -0.20 -7.27
C ARG A 81 -3.52 -1.18 -7.91
N CYS A 82 -4.55 -1.60 -7.18
CA CYS A 82 -5.53 -2.55 -7.69
C CYS A 82 -6.44 -1.96 -8.78
N LEU A 83 -6.79 -0.68 -8.70
CA LEU A 83 -7.44 0.03 -9.81
C LEU A 83 -6.56 0.04 -11.07
N ALA A 84 -5.27 0.35 -10.90
CA ALA A 84 -4.31 0.34 -11.99
C ALA A 84 -4.18 -1.07 -12.61
N GLU A 85 -4.12 -2.11 -11.78
CA GLU A 85 -4.04 -3.51 -12.21
C GLU A 85 -5.24 -3.90 -13.08
N ASN A 86 -6.47 -3.64 -12.61
CA ASN A 86 -7.68 -3.96 -13.38
C ASN A 86 -7.80 -3.16 -14.67
N PHE A 87 -7.40 -1.88 -14.63
CA PHE A 87 -7.42 -1.08 -15.85
C PHE A 87 -6.39 -1.58 -16.87
N LEU A 88 -5.17 -1.90 -16.43
CA LEU A 88 -4.08 -2.30 -17.30
C LEU A 88 -4.33 -3.69 -17.89
N ASP A 89 -4.73 -4.66 -17.07
CA ASP A 89 -5.01 -6.02 -17.51
C ASP A 89 -6.36 -6.12 -18.25
N GLY A 90 -7.42 -5.59 -17.64
CA GLY A 90 -8.80 -5.76 -18.12
C GLY A 90 -9.17 -4.91 -19.33
N GLU A 91 -8.70 -3.67 -19.42
CA GLU A 91 -9.09 -2.74 -20.49
C GLU A 91 -8.00 -2.56 -21.56
N LEU A 92 -6.73 -2.76 -21.21
CA LEU A 92 -5.59 -2.48 -22.09
C LEU A 92 -4.77 -3.72 -22.48
N ASP A 93 -5.03 -4.89 -21.90
CA ASP A 93 -4.26 -6.13 -22.11
C ASP A 93 -2.74 -5.94 -21.86
N LEU A 94 -2.37 -5.11 -20.88
CA LEU A 94 -0.99 -4.78 -20.52
C LEU A 94 -0.54 -5.48 -19.23
N THR A 95 0.00 -6.69 -19.36
CA THR A 95 0.43 -7.51 -18.21
C THR A 95 1.81 -7.16 -17.64
N ASP A 96 2.67 -6.48 -18.42
CA ASP A 96 4.06 -6.16 -18.04
C ASP A 96 4.24 -4.70 -17.56
N ALA A 97 3.15 -3.99 -17.28
CA ALA A 97 3.20 -2.59 -16.86
C ALA A 97 3.62 -2.43 -15.39
N ASP A 98 4.19 -1.26 -15.04
CA ASP A 98 4.52 -0.90 -13.65
C ASP A 98 3.25 -0.50 -12.87
N VAL A 99 2.43 -1.49 -12.53
CA VAL A 99 1.17 -1.35 -11.79
C VAL A 99 1.38 -0.56 -10.49
N ASP A 100 2.45 -0.88 -9.76
CA ASP A 100 2.79 -0.23 -8.49
C ASP A 100 3.12 1.25 -8.67
N GLY A 101 3.95 1.58 -9.65
CA GLY A 101 4.30 2.97 -9.97
C GLY A 101 3.10 3.77 -10.46
N ILE A 102 2.28 3.18 -11.34
CA ILE A 102 1.07 3.81 -11.88
C ILE A 102 0.06 4.07 -10.77
N GLY A 103 -0.24 3.08 -9.93
CA GLY A 103 -1.15 3.23 -8.80
C GLY A 103 -0.74 4.36 -7.86
N ARG A 104 0.55 4.41 -7.48
CA ARG A 104 1.08 5.51 -6.64
C ARG A 104 1.02 6.89 -7.29
N ALA A 105 1.06 6.96 -8.62
CA ALA A 105 1.00 8.21 -9.36
C ALA A 105 -0.43 8.74 -9.55
N LEU A 106 -1.46 7.92 -9.29
CA LEU A 106 -2.85 8.37 -9.33
C LEU A 106 -3.10 9.38 -8.20
N SER A 107 -3.56 10.57 -8.58
CA SER A 107 -4.17 11.51 -7.63
C SER A 107 -5.49 10.93 -7.13
N GLU A 108 -6.00 11.48 -6.03
CA GLU A 108 -7.30 11.08 -5.48
C GLU A 108 -8.43 11.23 -6.52
N ASP A 109 -8.50 12.36 -7.22
CA ASP A 109 -9.50 12.60 -8.28
C ASP A 109 -9.37 11.60 -9.45
N ALA A 110 -8.13 11.25 -9.82
CA ALA A 110 -7.89 10.30 -10.90
C ALA A 110 -8.25 8.87 -10.47
N ALA A 111 -7.90 8.48 -9.25
CA ALA A 111 -8.27 7.19 -8.67
C ALA A 111 -9.79 7.05 -8.55
N ALA A 112 -10.47 8.10 -8.09
CA ALA A 112 -11.92 8.17 -8.04
C ALA A 112 -12.56 7.99 -9.43
N ALA A 113 -12.12 8.78 -10.41
CA ALA A 113 -12.66 8.71 -11.77
C ALA A 113 -12.35 7.39 -12.47
N LEU A 114 -11.20 6.76 -12.16
CA LEU A 114 -10.86 5.44 -12.67
C LEU A 114 -11.73 4.37 -12.02
N GLY A 115 -11.95 4.48 -10.71
CA GLY A 115 -12.85 3.62 -9.96
C GLY A 115 -14.25 3.53 -10.57
N ASP A 116 -14.83 4.65 -11.02
CA ASP A 116 -16.14 4.67 -11.68
C ASP A 116 -16.19 3.90 -13.03
N ARG A 117 -15.05 3.45 -13.55
CA ARG A 117 -14.89 2.87 -14.91
C ARG A 117 -14.34 1.44 -14.93
N VAL A 118 -13.76 0.98 -13.84
CA VAL A 118 -13.17 -0.37 -13.74
C VAL A 118 -13.84 -1.15 -12.62
N ASP A 119 -13.86 -2.47 -12.75
CA ASP A 119 -14.32 -3.31 -11.65
C ASP A 119 -13.46 -3.06 -10.40
N HIS A 120 -14.12 -2.89 -9.25
CA HIS A 120 -13.46 -2.69 -7.97
C HIS A 120 -13.08 -4.06 -7.36
N PRO A 121 -11.80 -4.46 -7.37
CA PRO A 121 -11.39 -5.70 -6.74
C PRO A 121 -11.43 -5.54 -5.22
N CYS A 122 -12.46 -6.04 -4.55
CA CYS A 122 -12.45 -6.15 -3.09
C CYS A 122 -11.74 -7.46 -2.68
N SER A 123 -10.44 -7.40 -2.44
CA SER A 123 -9.64 -8.49 -1.87
C SER A 123 -8.98 -8.06 -0.56
N GLU A 124 -8.38 -8.99 0.18
CA GLU A 124 -7.59 -8.68 1.39
C GLU A 124 -6.45 -7.68 1.10
N GLU A 125 -5.93 -7.70 -0.13
CA GLU A 125 -4.85 -6.84 -0.60
C GLU A 125 -5.34 -5.51 -1.21
N CYS A 126 -6.63 -5.41 -1.54
CA CYS A 126 -7.23 -4.29 -2.29
C CYS A 126 -8.36 -3.57 -1.54
N GLY A 127 -8.49 -3.78 -0.22
CA GLY A 127 -9.51 -3.14 0.61
C GLY A 127 -9.33 -1.62 0.68
N ALA A 128 -10.33 -0.87 0.21
CA ALA A 128 -10.34 0.59 0.32
C ALA A 128 -10.28 1.06 1.79
N PRO A 129 -9.60 2.17 2.08
CA PRO A 129 -9.39 2.64 3.46
C PRO A 129 -10.64 3.20 4.16
N ASP A 130 -11.73 3.48 3.43
CA ASP A 130 -12.85 4.28 3.94
C ASP A 130 -14.24 3.77 3.51
N ASP A 131 -15.28 4.43 4.04
CA ASP A 131 -16.71 4.17 3.77
C ASP A 131 -17.13 4.39 2.31
N ARG A 132 -16.19 4.75 1.43
CA ARG A 132 -16.45 5.01 0.01
C ARG A 132 -16.81 3.73 -0.74
N PHE A 133 -16.32 2.58 -0.26
CA PHE A 133 -16.62 1.25 -0.80
C PHE A 133 -17.00 0.29 0.33
N PRO A 134 -18.20 0.44 0.93
CA PRO A 134 -18.63 -0.39 2.05
C PRO A 134 -18.62 -1.89 1.71
N GLU A 135 -18.80 -2.26 0.45
CA GLU A 135 -18.67 -3.63 -0.07
C GLU A 135 -17.28 -4.23 0.15
N CYS A 136 -16.21 -3.43 0.11
CA CYS A 136 -14.85 -3.88 0.39
C CYS A 136 -14.60 -4.06 1.88
N THR A 137 -15.34 -3.36 2.75
CA THR A 137 -15.28 -3.53 4.20
C THR A 137 -15.85 -4.88 4.64
N VAL A 138 -16.88 -5.39 3.95
CA VAL A 138 -17.52 -6.68 4.29
C VAL A 138 -16.64 -7.87 3.89
N TYR A 139 -15.83 -7.73 2.84
CA TYR A 139 -14.97 -8.81 2.33
C TYR A 139 -13.83 -9.18 3.28
N SER A 140 -13.41 -8.27 4.16
CA SER A 140 -12.42 -8.53 5.23
C SER A 140 -12.93 -9.51 6.31
N MET A 141 -14.25 -9.68 6.46
CA MET A 141 -14.83 -10.60 7.46
C MET A 141 -15.27 -11.96 6.90
N ALA A 142 -15.33 -12.12 5.57
CA ALA A 142 -15.99 -13.26 4.93
C ALA A 142 -15.06 -14.43 4.56
N SER A 143 -13.74 -14.30 4.71
CA SER A 143 -12.77 -15.35 4.39
C SER A 143 -12.17 -15.98 5.65
N ARG A 144 -12.93 -16.87 6.29
CA ARG A 144 -12.43 -17.84 7.28
C ARG A 144 -13.08 -19.20 7.09
#